data_AF-T0ZNB3-F1
#
_entry.id   AF-T0ZNB3-F1
#
_cell.length_a   1.000
_cell.length_b   1.000
_cell.length_c   1.000
_cell.angle_alpha   90.00
_cell.angle_beta   90.00
_cell.angle_gamma   90.00
#
_symmetry.space_group_name_H-M   'P 1'
#
loop_
_entity.id
_entity.type
_entity.pdbx_description
1 polymer ?
#
loop_
_entity_poly.entity_id
_entity_poly.type
_entity_poly.pdbx_seq_one_letter_code
_entity_poly.pdbx_strand_id
1 'polypeptide(L)'
;MAVVRTCEFCVSSATLDELREVLQRPKFDRYAPLQARLEFWALVRERSRLWEIDTQSEQAAKNACRDMKDAKFLALALACQAMALLTVQHF
;
A
#
# COMPACT_ATOMS: atom_id res chain seq x y z
N MET A 1 -11.31 16.74 -1.96
CA MET A 1 -9.90 16.39 -1.69
C MET A 1 -9.44 16.97 -0.34
N ALA A 2 -10.00 16.53 0.79
CA ALA A 2 -9.72 17.14 2.10
C ALA A 2 -8.77 16.33 3.00
N VAL A 3 -8.68 15.00 2.82
CA VAL A 3 -7.84 14.11 3.68
C VAL A 3 -6.33 14.33 3.49
N VAL A 4 -5.90 14.89 2.35
CA VAL A 4 -4.47 15.07 2.01
C VAL A 4 -3.84 16.30 2.69
N ARG A 5 -4.59 17.11 3.45
CA ARG A 5 -4.04 18.36 4.04
C ARG A 5 -3.39 18.19 5.41
N THR A 6 -3.57 17.06 6.11
CA THR A 6 -3.06 16.89 7.49
C THR A 6 -2.35 15.57 7.75
N CYS A 7 -2.47 14.58 6.87
CA CYS A 7 -1.89 13.26 7.06
C CYS A 7 -0.98 12.89 5.89
N GLU A 8 0.13 12.24 6.20
CA GLU A 8 1.08 11.70 5.23
C GLU A 8 0.60 10.32 4.75
N PHE A 9 0.66 10.07 3.43
CA PHE A 9 0.36 8.76 2.88
C PHE A 9 1.66 7.97 2.76
N CYS A 10 1.80 6.90 3.55
CA CYS A 10 3.02 6.08 3.58
C CYS A 10 2.89 4.86 2.67
N VAL A 11 3.99 4.50 2.00
CA VAL A 11 4.13 3.29 1.19
C VAL A 11 5.49 2.64 1.45
N SER A 12 5.60 1.34 1.26
CA SER A 12 6.88 0.63 1.10
C SER A 12 7.03 0.13 -0.34
N SER A 13 8.26 -0.24 -0.74
CA SER A 13 8.51 -0.86 -2.05
C SER A 13 7.56 -2.04 -2.30
N ALA A 14 7.42 -2.93 -1.31
CA ALA A 14 6.58 -4.12 -1.43
C ALA A 14 5.09 -3.79 -1.63
N THR A 15 4.58 -2.73 -1.01
CA THR A 15 3.17 -2.30 -1.20
C THR A 15 2.95 -1.63 -2.55
N LEU A 16 3.92 -0.84 -3.03
CA LEU A 16 3.87 -0.21 -4.36
C LEU A 16 3.95 -1.23 -5.49
N ASP A 17 4.81 -2.24 -5.34
CA ASP A 17 4.97 -3.32 -6.31
C ASP A 17 3.68 -4.15 -6.40
N GLU A 18 3.08 -4.50 -5.27
CA GLU A 18 1.78 -5.19 -5.27
C GLU A 18 0.69 -4.35 -5.95
N LEU A 19 0.61 -3.05 -5.64
CA LEU A 19 -0.36 -2.16 -6.29
C LEU A 19 -0.14 -2.15 -7.81
N ARG A 20 1.12 -2.07 -8.27
CA ARG A 20 1.47 -2.10 -9.69
C ARG A 20 1.04 -3.41 -10.36
N GLU A 21 1.26 -4.55 -9.71
CA GLU A 21 0.84 -5.86 -10.21
C GLU A 21 -0.68 -5.96 -10.30
N VAL A 22 -1.40 -5.52 -9.27
CA VAL A 22 -2.87 -5.50 -9.25
C VAL A 22 -3.40 -4.63 -10.39
N LEU A 23 -2.84 -3.44 -10.55
CA LEU A 23 -3.24 -2.48 -11.59
C LEU A 23 -2.89 -2.92 -13.01
N GLN A 24 -2.14 -4.00 -13.20
CA GLN A 24 -1.88 -4.60 -14.53
C GLN A 24 -2.83 -5.76 -14.87
N ARG A 25 -3.64 -6.25 -13.91
CA ARG A 25 -4.52 -7.42 -14.16
C ARG A 25 -5.54 -7.13 -15.27
N PRO A 26 -5.71 -8.02 -16.28
CA PRO A 26 -6.63 -7.79 -17.41
C PRO A 26 -8.10 -7.59 -17.01
N LYS A 27 -8.53 -8.16 -15.88
CA LYS A 27 -9.90 -8.01 -15.38
C LYS A 27 -10.33 -6.56 -15.14
N PHE A 28 -9.38 -5.63 -15.04
CA PHE A 28 -9.67 -4.21 -14.87
C PHE A 28 -9.76 -3.41 -16.19
N ASP A 29 -9.51 -4.03 -17.34
CA ASP A 29 -9.60 -3.37 -18.66
C ASP A 29 -11.02 -2.83 -18.94
N ARG A 30 -12.05 -3.46 -18.34
CA ARG A 30 -13.44 -2.98 -18.41
C ARG A 30 -13.71 -1.67 -17.66
N TYR A 31 -12.78 -1.24 -16.79
CA TYR A 31 -12.94 -0.02 -15.98
C TYR A 31 -12.04 1.11 -16.46
N ALA A 32 -10.80 0.81 -16.84
CA ALA A 32 -9.84 1.80 -17.32
C ALA A 32 -8.75 1.15 -18.19
N PRO A 33 -8.27 1.84 -19.24
CA PRO A 33 -7.10 1.41 -20.01
C PRO A 33 -5.88 1.20 -19.12
N LEU A 34 -5.00 0.26 -19.50
CA LEU A 34 -3.76 -0.01 -18.76
C LEU A 34 -2.94 1.26 -18.49
N GLN A 35 -2.82 2.13 -19.49
CA GLN A 35 -2.07 3.39 -19.37
C GLN A 35 -2.60 4.28 -18.23
N ALA A 36 -3.92 4.48 -18.15
CA ALA A 36 -4.54 5.28 -17.09
C ALA A 36 -4.34 4.65 -15.69
N ARG A 37 -4.32 3.32 -15.61
CA ARG A 37 -4.03 2.59 -14.35
C ARG A 37 -2.57 2.78 -13.91
N LEU A 38 -1.62 2.78 -14.85
CA LEU A 38 -0.20 3.02 -14.56
C LEU A 38 0.09 4.49 -14.22
N GLU A 39 -0.63 5.44 -14.82
CA GLU A 39 -0.59 6.85 -14.43
C GLU A 39 -1.10 7.06 -13.00
N PHE A 40 -2.18 6.37 -12.62
CA PHE A 40 -2.67 6.36 -11.25
C PHE A 40 -1.61 5.81 -10.27
N TRP A 41 -0.95 4.70 -10.61
CA TRP A 41 0.16 4.17 -9.81
C TRP A 41 1.30 5.19 -9.65
N ALA A 42 1.68 5.87 -10.74
CA ALA A 42 2.72 6.89 -10.72
C ALA A 42 2.35 8.06 -9.80
N LEU A 43 1.09 8.50 -9.86
CA LEU A 43 0.56 9.54 -8.97
C LEU A 43 0.59 9.10 -7.50
N VAL A 44 0.20 7.85 -7.20
CA VAL A 44 0.27 7.30 -5.84
C VAL A 44 1.71 7.32 -5.34
N ARG A 45 2.67 6.86 -6.15
CA ARG A 45 4.10 6.89 -5.80
C ARG A 45 4.63 8.30 -5.57
N GLU A 46 4.25 9.26 -6.41
CA GLU A 46 4.68 10.66 -6.30
C GLU A 46 4.11 11.36 -5.06
N ARG A 47 2.88 11.02 -4.66
CA ARG A 47 2.16 11.67 -3.56
C ARG A 47 2.28 10.94 -2.23
N SER A 48 3.06 9.87 -2.17
CA SER A 48 3.33 9.11 -0.96
C SER A 48 4.76 9.26 -0.51
N ARG A 49 4.99 9.06 0.79
CA ARG A 49 6.32 8.90 1.35
C ARG A 49 6.71 7.43 1.33
N LEU A 50 7.85 7.14 0.71
CA LEU A 50 8.46 5.83 0.75
C LEU A 50 9.08 5.60 2.14
N TRP A 51 8.76 4.46 2.76
CA TRP A 51 9.31 4.01 4.02
C TRP A 51 9.94 2.63 3.86
N GLU A 52 11.20 2.54 4.27
CA GLU A 52 11.88 1.30 4.62
C GLU A 52 11.23 0.67 5.85
N ILE A 53 11.08 -0.65 5.82
CA ILE A 53 10.50 -1.41 6.93
C ILE A 53 11.66 -2.03 7.71
N ASP A 54 11.69 -1.78 9.02
CA ASP A 54 12.69 -2.38 9.91
C ASP A 54 12.30 -3.81 10.30
N THR A 55 13.31 -4.61 10.69
CA THR A 55 13.13 -6.03 11.04
C THR A 55 12.18 -6.23 12.22
N GLN A 56 12.08 -5.29 13.17
CA GLN A 56 11.17 -5.41 14.31
C GLN A 56 9.72 -5.28 13.85
N SER A 57 9.43 -4.32 12.97
CA SER A 57 8.11 -4.12 12.37
C SER A 57 7.68 -5.29 11.49
N GLU A 58 8.57 -5.86 10.68
CA GLU A 58 8.30 -7.07 9.91
C GLU A 58 7.96 -8.26 10.82
N GLN A 59 8.75 -8.47 11.86
CA GLN A 59 8.57 -9.59 12.76
C GLN A 59 7.31 -9.44 13.61
N ALA A 60 6.95 -8.22 14.01
CA ALA A 60 5.71 -7.94 14.73
C ALA A 60 4.46 -8.18 13.87
N ALA A 61 4.53 -7.94 12.56
CA ALA A 61 3.43 -8.20 11.64
C ALA A 61 3.31 -9.69 11.24
N LYS A 62 4.34 -10.50 11.50
CA LYS A 62 4.38 -11.92 11.11
C LYS A 62 3.27 -12.71 11.79
N ASN A 63 2.48 -13.43 11.00
CA ASN A 63 1.31 -14.22 11.45
C ASN A 63 0.20 -13.41 12.13
N ALA A 64 0.25 -12.08 12.11
CA ALA A 64 -0.79 -11.22 12.67
C ALA A 64 -1.98 -11.03 11.71
N CYS A 65 -1.81 -11.40 10.44
CA CYS A 65 -2.83 -11.31 9.41
C CYS A 65 -3.27 -12.71 8.96
N ARG A 66 -4.56 -12.89 8.68
CA ARG A 66 -5.08 -14.15 8.11
C ARG A 66 -4.44 -14.50 6.76
N ASP A 67 -4.30 -13.51 5.86
CA ASP A 67 -3.52 -13.66 4.63
C ASP A 67 -2.08 -13.18 4.90
N MET A 68 -1.12 -14.07 4.70
CA MET A 68 0.31 -13.75 4.88
C MET A 68 0.78 -12.63 3.95
N LYS A 69 0.12 -12.42 2.81
CA LYS A 69 0.46 -11.33 1.89
C LYS A 69 0.12 -9.97 2.48
N ASP A 70 -0.89 -9.89 3.34
CA ASP A 70 -1.33 -8.64 3.93
C ASP A 70 -0.40 -8.13 5.05
N ALA A 71 0.45 -9.01 5.59
CA ALA A 71 1.40 -8.66 6.65
C ALA A 71 2.32 -7.47 6.28
N LYS A 72 2.62 -7.27 4.99
CA LYS A 72 3.43 -6.14 4.53
C LYS A 72 2.79 -4.78 4.81
N PHE A 73 1.45 -4.69 4.81
CA PHE A 73 0.73 -3.45 5.08
C PHE A 73 0.73 -3.12 6.57
N LEU A 74 0.58 -4.15 7.42
CA LEU A 74 0.70 -3.99 8.86
C LEU A 74 2.14 -3.64 9.27
N ALA A 75 3.15 -4.30 8.68
CA ALA A 75 4.55 -3.99 8.93
C ALA A 75 4.89 -2.53 8.59
N LEU A 76 4.40 -2.03 7.44
CA LEU A 76 4.53 -0.63 7.07
C LEU A 76 3.86 0.31 8.09
N ALA A 77 2.63 0.00 8.51
CA ALA A 77 1.92 0.81 9.50
C ALA A 77 2.67 0.89 10.83
N LEU A 78 3.29 -0.21 11.27
CA LEU A 78 4.13 -0.24 12.47
C LEU A 78 5.41 0.57 12.30
N ALA A 79 6.14 0.37 11.20
CA ALA A 79 7.41 1.05 10.93
C ALA A 79 7.26 2.57 10.85
N CYS A 80 6.18 3.04 10.21
CA CYS A 80 5.91 4.47 10.09
C CYS A 80 5.11 5.06 11.25
N GLN A 81 4.77 4.26 12.26
CA GLN A 81 3.91 4.64 13.38
C GLN A 81 2.60 5.30 12.90
N ALA A 82 1.97 4.70 11.89
CA ALA A 82 0.77 5.22 11.26
C ALA A 82 -0.35 5.44 12.30
N MET A 83 -1.02 6.59 12.20
CA MET A 83 -2.20 6.87 13.02
C MET A 83 -3.37 5.92 12.69
N ALA A 84 -3.48 5.51 11.43
CA ALA A 84 -4.52 4.60 10.97
C ALA A 84 -4.05 3.79 9.75
N LEU A 85 -4.54 2.55 9.65
CA LEU A 85 -4.40 1.70 8.47
C LEU A 85 -5.77 1.58 7.80
N LEU A 86 -5.87 2.04 6.54
CA LEU A 86 -7.09 1.97 5.75
C LEU A 86 -7.06 0.70 4.89
N THR A 87 -8.01 -0.21 5.10
CA THR A 87 -8.10 -1.49 4.41
C THR A 87 -9.54 -1.83 4.05
N VAL A 88 -9.72 -2.64 3.01
CA VAL A 88 -10.99 -3.31 2.67
C VAL A 88 -10.99 -4.79 3.07
N GLN A 89 -9.87 -5.28 3.60
CA GLN A 89 -9.68 -6.64 4.08
C GLN A 89 -9.73 -6.68 5.61
N HIS A 90 -10.13 -7.81 6.17
CA HIS A 90 -10.07 -8.03 7.62
C HIS A 90 -8.73 -8.68 7.95
N PHE A 91 -7.97 -8.08 8.87
CA PHE A 91 -6.67 -8.58 9.32
C PHE A 91 -6.83 -9.75 10.29
#